data_AF-A0A534RMX0-F1
#
_entry.id   AF-A0A534RMX0-F1
#
_cell.length_a   1.000
_cell.length_b   1.000
_cell.length_c   1.000
_cell.angle_alpha   90.00
_cell.angle_beta   90.00
_cell.angle_gamma   90.00
#
_symmetry.space_group_name_H-M   'P 1'
#
loop_
_entity.id
_entity.type
_entity.pdbx_description
1 polymer ?
#
loop_
_entity_poly.entity_id
_entity_poly.type
_entity_poly.pdbx_seq_one_letter_code
_entity_poly.pdbx_strand_id
1 'polypeptide(L)' 'MTIAELDLQISFHAGETIHTEISRKFDPAEISAQLALYGFEPRALWTDAREWFLVCLFRFTGRAISER' A
#
# COMPACT_ATOMS: atom_id res chain seq x y z
N MET A 1 -29.79 -6.44 4.95
CA MET A 1 -28.76 -6.11 5.97
C MET A 1 -29.09 -4.75 6.54
N THR A 2 -29.06 -4.59 7.86
CA THR A 2 -29.35 -3.33 8.55
C THR A 2 -28.09 -2.77 9.17
N ILE A 3 -27.80 -1.48 8.95
CA ILE A 3 -26.80 -0.72 9.73
C ILE A 3 -27.58 0.25 10.63
N ALA A 4 -27.83 -0.16 11.86
CA ALA A 4 -28.78 0.50 12.77
C ALA A 4 -28.37 1.94 13.14
N GLU A 5 -27.06 2.18 13.37
CA GLU A 5 -26.54 3.51 13.70
C GLU A 5 -26.73 4.54 12.57
N LEU A 6 -26.93 4.07 11.34
CA LEU A 6 -27.14 4.89 10.16
C LEU A 6 -28.61 4.89 9.68
N ASP A 7 -29.51 4.21 10.39
CA ASP A 7 -30.89 3.92 9.94
C ASP A 7 -30.94 3.41 8.48
N LEU A 8 -29.97 2.55 8.11
CA LEU A 8 -29.75 2.15 6.73
C LEU A 8 -30.12 0.68 6.49
N GLN A 9 -31.01 0.47 5.52
CA GLN A 9 -31.33 -0.85 4.97
C GLN A 9 -30.62 -1.06 3.63
N ILE A 10 -29.84 -2.14 3.52
CA ILE A 10 -29.15 -2.55 2.31
C ILE A 10 -29.59 -3.96 1.91
N SER A 11 -30.05 -4.13 0.68
CA SER A 11 -30.34 -5.44 0.08
C SER A 11 -29.14 -5.94 -0.70
N PHE A 12 -28.91 -7.26 -0.68
CA PHE A 12 -27.95 -7.93 -1.55
C PHE A 12 -28.67 -8.93 -2.45
N HIS A 13 -28.34 -8.94 -3.74
CA HIS A 13 -28.75 -9.99 -4.65
C HIS A 13 -27.86 -11.24 -4.49
N ALA A 14 -28.34 -12.39 -4.95
CA ALA A 14 -27.52 -13.60 -4.96
C ALA A 14 -26.28 -13.40 -5.86
N GLY A 15 -25.10 -13.61 -5.28
CA GLY A 15 -23.81 -13.40 -5.97
C GLY A 15 -23.30 -11.96 -5.94
N GLU A 16 -24.04 -11.01 -5.37
CA GLU A 16 -23.53 -9.66 -5.13
C GLU A 16 -22.44 -9.68 -4.05
N THR A 17 -21.35 -8.96 -4.28
CA THR A 17 -20.18 -8.95 -3.38
C THR A 17 -19.78 -7.53 -3.01
N ILE A 18 -19.35 -7.33 -1.77
CA ILE A 18 -18.70 -6.10 -1.32
C ILE A 18 -17.19 -6.28 -1.42
N HIS A 19 -16.51 -5.31 -2.02
CA HIS A 19 -15.06 -5.25 -1.96
C HIS A 19 -14.62 -4.63 -0.62
N THR A 20 -14.05 -5.45 0.27
CA THR A 20 -13.73 -5.03 1.64
C THR A 20 -12.27 -4.64 1.84
N GLU A 21 -11.36 -5.11 0.98
CA GLU A 21 -9.93 -4.89 1.14
C GLU A 21 -9.16 -4.99 -0.18
N ILE A 22 -8.12 -4.16 -0.32
CA ILE A 22 -7.06 -4.30 -1.33
C ILE A 22 -5.73 -4.61 -0.62
N SER A 23 -5.13 -5.75 -0.94
CA SER A 23 -3.76 -6.09 -0.52
C SER A 23 -2.80 -6.03 -1.71
N ARG A 24 -2.24 -4.85 -1.98
CA ARG A 24 -1.25 -4.66 -3.05
C ARG A 24 0.06 -5.36 -2.71
N LYS A 25 0.68 -5.94 -3.73
CA LYS A 25 2.01 -6.56 -3.64
C LYS A 25 3.01 -5.62 -4.30
N PHE A 26 4.23 -5.64 -3.80
CA PHE A 26 5.25 -4.69 -4.18
C PHE A 26 6.49 -5.41 -4.68
N ASP A 27 7.12 -4.83 -5.70
CA ASP A 27 8.46 -5.19 -6.13
C ASP A 27 9.51 -4.30 -5.42
N PRO A 28 10.62 -4.87 -4.90
CA PRO A 28 11.65 -4.09 -4.20
C PRO A 28 12.28 -2.97 -5.05
N ALA A 29 12.47 -3.20 -6.35
CA ALA A 29 13.06 -2.21 -7.25
C ALA A 29 12.06 -1.09 -7.55
N GLU A 30 10.78 -1.42 -7.74
CA GLU A 30 9.71 -0.44 -7.91
C GLU A 30 9.56 0.47 -6.67
N ILE A 31 9.53 -0.09 -5.46
CA ILE A 31 9.47 0.71 -4.22
C ILE A 31 10.63 1.72 -4.16
N SER A 32 11.85 1.26 -4.46
CA SER A 32 13.04 2.11 -4.39
C SER A 32 12.99 3.24 -5.43
N ALA A 33 12.56 2.94 -6.65
CA ALA A 33 12.40 3.94 -7.71
C ALA A 33 11.33 4.98 -7.37
N GLN A 34 10.17 4.54 -6.86
CA GLN A 34 9.08 5.44 -6.48
C GLN A 34 9.48 6.36 -5.32
N LEU A 35 10.07 5.81 -4.26
CA LEU A 35 10.44 6.58 -3.07
C LEU A 35 11.58 7.57 -3.34
N ALA A 36 12.47 7.28 -4.30
CA ALA A 36 13.48 8.25 -4.75
C ALA A 36 12.86 9.55 -5.28
N LEU A 37 11.69 9.47 -5.94
CA LEU A 37 10.95 10.65 -6.42
C LEU A 37 10.37 11.51 -5.29
N TYR A 38 10.35 11.00 -4.05
CA TYR A 38 9.87 11.69 -2.85
C TYR A 38 10.97 12.02 -1.83
N GLY A 39 12.25 11.80 -2.18
CA GLY A 39 13.39 12.29 -1.41
C GLY A 39 13.89 11.28 -0.41
N PHE A 40 13.60 10.00 -0.68
CA PHE A 40 14.05 8.88 0.13
C PHE A 40 15.14 8.11 -0.60
N GLU A 41 16.27 7.95 0.08
CA GLU A 41 17.39 7.15 -0.40
C GLU A 41 17.39 5.80 0.34
N PRO A 42 17.44 4.66 -0.36
CA PRO A 42 17.49 3.35 0.27
C PRO A 42 18.79 3.16 1.05
N ARG A 43 18.69 2.60 2.26
CA ARG A 43 19.83 2.31 3.13
C ARG A 43 20.03 0.82 3.36
N ALA A 44 18.94 0.07 3.49
CA ALA A 44 18.99 -1.38 3.63
C ALA A 44 17.65 -2.00 3.26
N LEU A 45 17.70 -3.21 2.72
CA LEU A 45 16.55 -4.03 2.42
C LEU A 45 16.81 -5.40 3.04
N TRP A 46 15.83 -5.93 3.76
CA TRP A 46 15.87 -7.27 4.32
C TRP A 46 14.64 -8.03 3.88
N THR A 47 14.84 -9.29 3.56
CA THR A 47 13.77 -10.22 3.24
C THR A 47 14.00 -11.52 3.99
N ASP A 48 12.94 -12.27 4.25
CA ASP A 48 13.08 -13.60 4.83
C ASP A 48 13.68 -14.58 3.79
N ALA A 49 14.11 -15.76 4.23
CA ALA A 49 14.79 -16.73 3.36
C ALA A 49 13.95 -17.22 2.17
N ARG A 50 12.62 -16.99 2.19
CA ARG A 50 11.69 -17.34 1.10
C ARG A 50 11.22 -16.13 0.30
N GLU A 51 11.73 -14.95 0.62
CA GLU A 51 11.41 -13.69 -0.04
C GLU A 51 9.93 -13.29 -0.01
N TRP A 52 9.22 -13.63 1.07
CA TRP A 52 7.78 -13.36 1.20
C TRP A 52 7.46 -11.98 1.78
N PHE A 53 8.36 -11.42 2.58
CA PHE A 53 8.15 -10.13 3.21
C PHE A 53 9.41 -9.27 3.17
N LEU A 54 9.25 -8.04 2.68
CA LEU A 54 10.32 -7.07 2.54
C LEU A 54 10.22 -6.00 3.64
N VAL A 55 11.32 -5.78 4.36
CA VAL A 55 11.52 -4.62 5.23
C VAL A 55 12.54 -3.71 4.58
N CYS A 56 12.17 -2.44 4.35
CA CYS A 56 13.07 -1.45 3.78
C CYS A 56 13.37 -0.34 4.79
N LEU A 57 14.65 0.03 4.91
CA LEU A 57 15.10 1.24 5.59
C LEU A 57 15.47 2.29 4.54
N PHE A 58 14.84 3.45 4.63
CA PHE A 58 15.16 4.62 3.82
C PHE A 58 15.60 5.79 4.70
N ARG A 59 16.50 6.61 4.17
CA ARG A 59 16.83 7.91 4.75
C ARG A 59 16.12 8.98 3.94
N PHE A 60 15.38 9.86 4.62
CA PHE A 60 14.90 11.08 3.99
C PHE A 60 16.06 12.07 3.82
N THR A 61 16.30 12.51 2.59
CA THR A 61 17.42 13.38 2.22
C THR A 61 16.97 14.80 1.85
N GLY A 62 15.67 15.11 1.94
CA GLY A 62 15.12 16.40 1.52
C GLY A 62 14.42 16.32 0.16
N ARG A 63 13.96 17.47 -0.36
CA ARG A 63 12.91 17.54 -1.38
C ARG A 63 13.29 16.79 -2.67
N ALA A 64 12.60 15.70 -2.97
CA ALA A 64 12.50 15.24 -4.33
C ALA A 64 11.28 15.86 -5.04
N ILE A 65 11.39 15.78 -6.36
CA ILE A 65 10.68 16.49 -7.42
C ILE A 65 9.60 17.48 -6.93
N SER A 66 9.93 18.78 -7.10
CA SER A 66 8.93 19.81 -7.37
C SER A 66 8.26 19.46 -8.69
N GLU A 67 6.96 19.14 -8.66
CA GLU A 67 6.15 19.15 -9.87
C GLU A 67 6.25 20.55 -10.50
N ARG A 68 6.33 20.56 -11.84
CA ARG A 68 6.34 21.74 -12.69
C ARG A 68 4.91 22.03 -13.12
#